data_AF-A0A522PA13-F1
#
_entry.id   AF-A0A522PA13-F1
#
_cell.length_a   1.000
_cell.length_b   1.000
_cell.length_c   1.000
_cell.angle_alpha   90.00
_cell.angle_beta   90.00
_cell.angle_gamma   90.00
#
_symmetry.space_group_name_H-M   'P 1'
#
loop_
_entity.id
_entity.type
_entity.pdbx_description
1 polymer ?
#
loop_
_entity_poly.entity_id
_entity_poly.type
_entity_poly.pdbx_seq_one_letter_code
_entity_poly.pdbx_strand_id
1 'polypeptide(L)'
;MSDNDIRQLAARYLGHLMSTPASRAEFASIDKTNPAAVASLIQKHLNLPTTPSTSDVAGVFKHAEELTKPFLSAIKEHAPEYYEMTLAGVLLCTTSH
;
A
#
# COMPACT_ATOMS: atom_id res chain seq x y z
N MET A 1 6.11 -4.19 -15.30
CA MET A 1 5.70 -5.60 -15.00
C MET A 1 4.36 -5.89 -15.67
N SER A 2 3.87 -7.13 -15.71
CA SER A 2 2.49 -7.37 -16.19
C SER A 2 1.47 -6.91 -15.13
N ASP A 3 0.23 -6.61 -15.51
CA ASP A 3 -0.83 -6.21 -14.58
C ASP A 3 -1.02 -7.22 -13.44
N ASN A 4 -0.99 -8.52 -13.76
CA ASN A 4 -1.09 -9.59 -12.78
C ASN A 4 0.11 -9.61 -11.80
N ASP A 5 1.32 -9.30 -12.27
CA ASP A 5 2.49 -9.19 -11.41
C ASP A 5 2.38 -7.98 -10.47
N ILE A 6 1.90 -6.85 -10.97
CA ILE A 6 1.68 -5.63 -10.18
C ILE A 6 0.62 -5.89 -9.11
N ARG A 7 -0.46 -6.62 -9.44
CA ARG A 7 -1.50 -7.02 -8.47
C ARG A 7 -0.96 -7.95 -7.39
N GLN A 8 -0.14 -8.94 -7.75
CA GLN A 8 0.52 -9.81 -6.77
C GLN A 8 1.51 -9.03 -5.91
N LEU A 9 2.23 -8.08 -6.50
CA LEU A 9 3.14 -7.20 -5.79
C LEU A 9 2.40 -6.34 -4.77
N ALA A 10 1.24 -5.79 -5.14
CA ALA A 10 0.36 -5.05 -4.24
C ALA A 10 -0.11 -5.87 -3.04
N ALA A 11 -0.56 -7.11 -3.29
CA ALA A 11 -0.99 -8.02 -2.23
C ALA A 11 0.16 -8.34 -1.25
N ARG A 12 1.36 -8.62 -1.78
CA ARG A 12 2.56 -8.86 -0.95
C ARG A 12 2.96 -7.64 -0.16
N TYR A 13 2.90 -6.45 -0.77
CA TYR A 13 3.24 -5.20 -0.12
C TYR A 13 2.28 -4.88 1.03
N LEU A 14 0.98 -4.98 0.80
CA LEU A 14 -0.04 -4.85 1.85
C LEU A 14 0.17 -5.85 2.98
N GLY A 15 0.41 -7.13 2.64
CA GLY A 15 0.71 -8.16 3.64
C GLY A 15 1.92 -7.80 4.50
N HIS A 16 2.99 -7.29 3.88
CA HIS A 16 4.18 -6.84 4.59
C HIS A 16 3.88 -5.67 5.54
N LEU A 17 3.17 -4.64 5.07
CA LEU A 17 2.79 -3.50 5.90
C LEU A 17 1.92 -3.94 7.10
N MET A 18 1.02 -4.89 6.91
CA MET A 18 0.17 -5.39 7.99
C MET A 18 0.92 -6.29 8.98
N SER A 19 2.01 -6.94 8.55
CA SER A 19 2.72 -7.95 9.35
C SER A 19 3.37 -7.41 10.63
N THR A 20 3.89 -6.18 10.63
CA THR A 20 4.55 -5.61 11.81
C THR A 20 4.24 -4.12 12.01
N PRO A 21 4.21 -3.63 13.26
CA PRO A 21 4.13 -2.20 13.54
C PRO A 21 5.30 -1.38 12.96
N ALA A 22 6.49 -1.99 12.89
CA ALA A 22 7.68 -1.33 12.35
C ALA A 22 7.56 -1.03 10.85
N SER A 23 7.07 -1.99 10.05
CA SER A 23 6.83 -1.79 8.62
C SER A 23 5.82 -0.66 8.35
N ARG A 24 4.79 -0.54 9.19
CA ARG A 24 3.81 0.58 9.11
C ARG A 24 4.45 1.92 9.46
N ALA A 25 5.27 1.97 10.51
CA ALA A 25 5.95 3.19 10.92
C ALA A 25 6.94 3.68 9.86
N GLU A 26 7.71 2.76 9.27
CA GLU A 26 8.62 3.09 8.18
C GLU A 26 7.86 3.67 6.98
N PHE A 27 6.76 3.03 6.57
CA PHE A 27 5.92 3.55 5.50
C PHE A 27 5.22 4.88 5.82
N ALA A 28 4.81 5.10 7.07
CA ALA A 28 4.26 6.38 7.49
C ALA A 28 5.29 7.51 7.43
N SER A 29 6.58 7.18 7.63
CA SER A 29 7.69 8.14 7.63
C SER A 29 8.25 8.48 6.25
N ILE A 30 7.88 7.76 5.18
CA ILE A 30 8.36 8.09 3.83
C ILE A 30 7.56 9.22 3.19
N ASP A 31 8.25 9.99 2.34
CA ASP A 31 7.62 10.94 1.44
C ASP A 31 6.87 10.21 0.32
N LYS A 32 5.54 10.15 0.45
CA LYS A 32 4.65 9.50 -0.51
C LYS A 32 4.50 10.31 -1.81
N THR A 33 4.90 11.57 -1.83
CA THR A 33 4.89 12.40 -3.04
C THR A 33 6.10 12.12 -3.92
N ASN A 34 7.11 11.42 -3.40
CA ASN A 34 8.31 11.01 -4.13
C ASN A 34 8.20 9.53 -4.55
N PRO A 35 7.90 9.24 -5.84
CA PRO A 35 7.73 7.87 -6.30
C PRO A 35 9.00 7.03 -6.17
N ALA A 36 10.19 7.63 -6.20
CA ALA A 36 11.45 6.92 -6.02
C ALA A 36 11.66 6.45 -4.58
N ALA A 37 11.21 7.24 -3.59
CA ALA A 37 11.23 6.85 -2.18
C ALA A 37 10.30 5.65 -1.94
N VAL A 38 9.09 5.70 -2.51
CA VAL A 38 8.13 4.59 -2.46
C VAL A 38 8.67 3.35 -3.16
N ALA A 39 9.22 3.49 -4.37
CA ALA A 39 9.76 2.36 -5.13
C ALA A 39 10.91 1.67 -4.36
N SER A 40 11.80 2.47 -3.75
CA SER A 40 12.91 1.97 -2.93
C SER A 40 12.41 1.22 -1.70
N LEU A 41 11.35 1.73 -1.06
CA LEU A 41 10.73 1.06 0.08
C LEU A 41 10.09 -0.27 -0.31
N ILE A 42 9.33 -0.32 -1.41
CA ILE A 42 8.72 -1.56 -1.93
C ILE A 42 9.82 -2.59 -2.27
N GLN A 43 10.88 -2.15 -2.94
CA GLN A 43 12.03 -3.01 -3.25
C GLN A 43 12.64 -3.60 -1.98
N LYS A 44 12.87 -2.76 -0.95
CA LYS A 44 13.44 -3.18 0.33
C LYS A 44 12.53 -4.15 1.07
N HIS A 45 11.26 -3.80 1.26
CA HIS A 45 10.28 -4.60 2.03
C HIS A 45 10.03 -5.96 1.41
N LEU A 46 10.07 -6.04 0.08
CA LEU A 46 9.79 -7.28 -0.65
C LEU A 46 11.05 -7.98 -1.19
N ASN A 47 12.23 -7.45 -0.87
CA ASN A 47 13.53 -7.92 -1.31
C ASN A 47 13.59 -8.17 -2.83
N LEU A 48 13.11 -7.19 -3.62
CA LEU A 48 13.05 -7.31 -5.07
C LEU A 48 14.44 -7.12 -5.70
N PRO A 49 14.77 -7.87 -6.76
CA PRO A 49 16.06 -7.77 -7.44
C PRO A 49 16.26 -6.42 -8.14
N THR A 50 15.16 -5.77 -8.53
CA THR A 50 15.15 -4.47 -9.22
C THR A 50 14.15 -3.53 -8.58
N THR A 51 14.46 -2.24 -8.61
CA THR A 51 13.55 -1.19 -8.16
C THR A 51 12.35 -1.12 -9.11
N PRO A 52 11.10 -1.16 -8.61
CA PRO A 52 9.92 -0.97 -9.44
C PRO A 52 9.93 0.38 -10.15
N SER A 53 9.37 0.43 -11.36
CA SER A 53 9.21 1.72 -12.06
C SER A 53 8.09 2.55 -11.42
N THR A 54 8.05 3.85 -11.69
CA THR A 54 6.98 4.74 -11.21
C THR A 54 5.58 4.27 -11.66
N SER A 55 5.46 3.73 -12.88
CA SER A 55 4.19 3.17 -13.36
C SER A 55 3.79 1.89 -12.62
N ASP A 56 4.76 1.05 -12.26
CA ASP A 56 4.50 -0.14 -11.45
C ASP A 56 4.04 0.26 -10.03
N VAL A 57 4.66 1.28 -9.43
CA VAL A 57 4.26 1.81 -8.10
C VAL A 57 2.83 2.36 -8.13
N ALA A 58 2.48 3.14 -9.16
CA ALA A 58 1.10 3.64 -9.32
C ALA A 58 0.10 2.49 -9.47
N GLY A 59 0.45 1.44 -10.23
CA GLY A 59 -0.36 0.23 -10.35
C GLY A 59 -0.49 -0.55 -9.04
N VAL A 60 0.59 -0.62 -8.25
CA VAL A 60 0.59 -1.25 -6.92
C VAL A 60 -0.41 -0.54 -6.01
N PHE A 61 -0.41 0.79 -5.98
CA PHE A 61 -1.35 1.56 -5.17
C PHE A 61 -2.79 1.39 -5.62
N LYS A 62 -3.05 1.43 -6.93
CA LYS A 62 -4.38 1.17 -7.49
C LYS A 62 -4.91 -0.21 -7.06
N HIS A 63 -4.12 -1.27 -7.22
CA HIS A 63 -4.55 -2.61 -6.83
C HIS A 63 -4.63 -2.78 -5.30
N ALA A 64 -3.77 -2.11 -4.54
CA ALA A 64 -3.85 -2.11 -3.09
C ALA A 64 -5.16 -1.48 -2.60
N GLU A 65 -5.60 -0.38 -3.24
CA GLU A 65 -6.90 0.23 -2.99
C GLU A 65 -8.05 -0.74 -3.31
N GLU A 66 -8.02 -1.37 -4.49
CA GLU A 66 -9.03 -2.36 -4.90
C GLU A 66 -9.12 -3.55 -3.92
N LEU A 67 -7.98 -4.03 -3.41
CA LEU A 67 -7.91 -5.13 -2.45
C LEU A 67 -8.45 -4.74 -1.07
N THR A 68 -8.30 -3.48 -0.67
CA THR A 68 -8.72 -2.99 0.66
C THR A 68 -10.13 -2.42 0.67
N LYS A 69 -10.70 -2.07 -0.49
CA LYS A 69 -12.05 -1.50 -0.62
C LYS A 69 -13.16 -2.36 0.02
N PRO A 70 -13.23 -3.69 -0.14
CA PRO A 70 -14.27 -4.49 0.52
C PRO A 70 -14.17 -4.45 2.04
N PHE A 71 -12.95 -4.42 2.57
CA PHE A 71 -12.68 -4.33 4.01
C PHE A 71 -13.10 -2.97 4.57
N LEU A 72 -12.73 -1.88 3.88
CA LEU A 72 -13.16 -0.54 4.25
C LEU A 72 -14.69 -0.40 4.21
N SER A 73 -15.35 -0.94 3.18
CA SER A 73 -16.82 -0.96 3.09
C SER A 73 -17.45 -1.70 4.26
N ALA A 74 -16.93 -2.87 4.64
CA ALA A 74 -17.42 -3.65 5.78
C ALA A 74 -17.26 -2.89 7.11
N ILE A 75 -16.14 -2.19 7.31
CA ILE A 75 -15.94 -1.34 8.50
C ILE A 75 -16.93 -0.18 8.49
N LYS A 76 -17.15 0.45 7.35
CA LYS A 76 -18.13 1.54 7.22
C LYS A 76 -19.53 1.11 7.62
N GLU A 77 -19.90 -0.12 7.26
CA GLU A 77 -21.21 -0.69 7.51
C GLU A 77 -21.40 -1.19 8.95
N HIS A 78 -20.39 -1.85 9.50
CA HIS A 78 -20.53 -2.56 10.78
C HIS A 78 -19.84 -1.89 11.98
N ALA A 79 -18.88 -1.01 11.73
CA ALA A 79 -18.05 -0.38 12.76
C ALA A 79 -17.61 1.04 12.34
N PRO A 80 -18.57 1.94 12.03
CA PRO A 80 -18.30 3.24 11.41
C PRO A 80 -17.37 4.14 12.22
N GLU A 81 -17.33 3.99 13.55
CA GLU A 81 -16.42 4.70 14.45
C GLU A 81 -14.93 4.34 14.22
N TYR A 82 -14.67 3.17 13.63
CA TYR A 82 -13.33 2.73 13.23
C TYR A 82 -13.06 3.01 11.75
N TYR A 83 -14.05 3.48 10.99
CA TYR A 83 -13.91 3.71 9.55
C TYR A 83 -12.87 4.78 9.26
N GLU A 84 -12.96 5.97 9.87
CA GLU A 84 -11.99 7.06 9.65
C GLU A 84 -10.58 6.69 10.12
N MET A 85 -10.46 5.96 11.25
CA MET A 85 -9.18 5.48 11.77
C MET A 85 -8.55 4.43 10.84
N THR A 86 -9.37 3.54 10.28
CA THR A 86 -8.90 2.49 9.37
C THR A 86 -8.68 3.00 7.96
N LEU A 87 -9.49 3.94 7.51
CA LEU A 87 -9.34 4.66 6.26
C LEU A 87 -8.03 5.45 6.27
N ALA A 88 -7.67 6.13 7.36
CA ALA A 88 -6.36 6.78 7.46
C ALA A 88 -5.19 5.75 7.41
N GLY A 89 -5.35 4.59 8.04
CA GLY A 89 -4.36 3.49 7.99
C GLY A 89 -4.19 2.87 6.59
N VAL A 90 -5.28 2.77 5.83
CA VAL A 90 -5.30 2.24 4.46
C VAL A 90 -4.94 3.31 3.42
N LEU A 91 -5.37 4.56 3.59
CA LEU A 91 -5.05 5.71 2.74
C LEU A 91 -3.59 6.15 2.87
N LEU A 92 -2.94 5.88 4.02
CA LEU A 92 -1.49 5.94 4.08
C LEU A 92 -0.89 5.15 2.91
N CYS A 93 -1.52 4.05 2.47
CA CYS A 93 -1.10 3.20 1.35
C CYS A 93 -1.46 3.74 -0.04
N THR A 94 -2.19 4.83 -0.20
CA THR A 94 -2.73 5.22 -1.53
C THR A 94 -2.70 6.72 -1.84
N THR A 95 -2.33 7.60 -0.91
CA THR A 95 -2.32 9.05 -1.18
C THR A 95 -0.97 9.55 -1.69
N SER A 96 -0.83 9.68 -3.01
CA SER A 96 -0.13 10.79 -3.66
C SER A 96 -1.20 11.62 -4.39
N HIS A 97 -1.59 12.76 -3.82
CA HIS A 97 -2.34 13.81 -4.52
C HIS A 97 -1.44 15.02 -4.68
#